data_AF-A0A7J4UI15-F1
#
_entry.id   AF-A0A7J4UI15-F1
#
_cell.length_a   1.000
_cell.length_b   1.000
_cell.length_c   1.000
_cell.angle_alpha   90.00
_cell.angle_beta   90.00
_cell.angle_gamma   90.00
#
_symmetry.space_group_name_H-M   'P 1'
#
loop_
_entity.id
_entity.type
_entity.pdbx_description
1 polymer ?
#
loop_
_entity_poly.entity_id
_entity_poly.type
_entity_poly.pdbx_seq_one_letter_code
_entity_poly.pdbx_strand_id
1 'polypeptide(L)'
;MVSESKGKRFVKSQKSLHLYPKVQKAFIEVIKKFSDEEFNIATKNLILMVLHEGALGQVMHFSPKDKKFQIMQLTIPKSISIKKLKYVIAHEFGHVMQNRNWKKSDNLKLEVNADSWAKKWGFPNLYFPYLYPKSAIKLPSIIAAITSNGKTIKKKTLNEFTK
;
A
#
# COMPACT_ATOMS: atom_id res chain seq x y z
N MET A 1 17.79 -10.61 5.17
CA MET A 1 16.43 -10.73 4.60
C MET A 1 15.50 -11.26 5.68
N VAL A 2 14.24 -10.81 5.70
CA VAL A 2 13.26 -11.23 6.71
C VAL A 2 12.94 -12.73 6.59
N SER A 3 12.88 -13.42 7.74
CA SER A 3 12.49 -14.82 7.80
C SER A 3 11.01 -15.02 7.44
N GLU A 4 10.69 -16.17 6.87
CA GLU A 4 9.31 -16.49 6.50
C GLU A 4 8.35 -16.50 7.71
N SER A 5 8.83 -16.96 8.87
CA SER A 5 8.04 -16.97 10.11
C SER A 5 7.70 -15.57 10.59
N LYS A 6 8.64 -14.61 10.49
CA LYS A 6 8.42 -13.20 10.83
C LYS A 6 7.42 -12.55 9.88
N GLY A 7 7.56 -12.78 8.57
CA GLY A 7 6.58 -12.32 7.56
C GLY A 7 5.17 -12.89 7.79
N LYS A 8 5.05 -14.19 8.04
CA LYS A 8 3.77 -14.85 8.38
C LYS A 8 3.14 -14.25 9.63
N ARG A 9 3.92 -13.95 10.68
CA ARG A 9 3.42 -13.35 11.92
C ARG A 9 2.80 -11.98 11.67
N PHE A 10 3.48 -11.13 10.89
CA PHE A 10 2.91 -9.83 10.51
C PHE A 10 1.64 -9.99 9.67
N VAL A 11 1.65 -10.80 8.62
CA VAL A 11 0.46 -10.98 7.78
C VAL A 11 -0.74 -11.52 8.56
N LYS A 12 -0.51 -12.47 9.49
CA LYS A 12 -1.56 -13.00 10.37
C LYS A 12 -2.11 -11.97 11.36
N SER A 13 -1.32 -10.96 11.76
CA SER A 13 -1.82 -9.90 12.65
C SER A 13 -2.75 -8.92 11.92
N GLN A 14 -2.75 -8.92 10.59
CA GLN A 14 -3.57 -8.06 9.75
C GLN A 14 -4.94 -8.72 9.48
N LYS A 15 -5.91 -8.46 10.37
CA LYS A 15 -7.26 -9.05 10.29
C LYS A 15 -7.94 -8.82 8.93
N SER A 16 -7.66 -7.73 8.23
CA SER A 16 -8.22 -7.47 6.90
C SER A 16 -7.84 -8.52 5.84
N LEU A 17 -6.75 -9.27 6.05
CA LEU A 17 -6.24 -10.24 5.08
C LEU A 17 -6.82 -11.65 5.23
N HIS A 18 -7.56 -11.96 6.30
CA HIS A 18 -7.89 -13.35 6.68
C HIS A 18 -8.62 -14.15 5.59
N LEU A 19 -9.48 -13.51 4.78
CA LEU A 19 -10.21 -14.15 3.67
C LEU A 19 -9.47 -14.13 2.32
N TYR A 20 -8.23 -13.62 2.30
CA TYR A 20 -7.49 -13.36 1.06
C TYR A 20 -6.18 -14.15 0.99
N PRO A 21 -6.22 -15.49 0.86
CA PRO A 21 -5.02 -16.33 0.90
C PRO A 21 -4.00 -15.99 -0.20
N LYS A 22 -4.47 -15.62 -1.40
CA LYS A 22 -3.61 -15.15 -2.50
C LYS A 22 -2.87 -13.86 -2.17
N VAL A 23 -3.53 -12.95 -1.46
CA VAL A 23 -2.96 -11.67 -1.01
C VAL A 23 -1.99 -11.90 0.13
N GLN A 24 -2.34 -12.74 1.11
CA GLN A 24 -1.44 -13.16 2.18
C GLN A 24 -0.13 -13.73 1.62
N LYS A 25 -0.23 -14.66 0.65
CA LYS A 25 0.94 -15.24 -0.03
C LYS A 25 1.80 -14.16 -0.69
N ALA A 26 1.19 -13.24 -1.43
CA ALA A 26 1.91 -12.15 -2.09
C ALA A 26 2.63 -11.24 -1.07
N PHE A 27 1.97 -10.86 0.03
CA PHE A 27 2.59 -10.08 1.11
C PHE A 27 3.80 -10.79 1.71
N ILE A 28 3.67 -12.07 2.07
CA ILE A 28 4.79 -12.84 2.65
C ILE A 28 5.97 -12.87 1.68
N GLU A 29 5.71 -13.13 0.40
CA GLU A 29 6.76 -13.17 -0.61
C GLU A 29 7.47 -11.83 -0.83
N VAL A 30 6.72 -10.71 -0.77
CA VAL A 30 7.32 -9.36 -0.85
C VAL A 30 8.14 -9.06 0.41
N ILE A 31 7.57 -9.28 1.59
CA ILE A 31 8.21 -8.99 2.88
C ILE A 31 9.51 -9.79 3.06
N LYS A 32 9.59 -11.03 2.56
CA LYS A 32 10.82 -11.84 2.61
C LYS A 32 12.02 -11.17 1.91
N LYS A 33 11.78 -10.20 1.04
CA LYS A 33 12.83 -9.45 0.33
C LYS A 33 13.38 -8.28 1.14
N PHE A 34 12.73 -7.91 2.23
CA PHE A 34 13.15 -6.77 3.04
C PHE A 34 14.38 -7.13 3.90
N SER A 35 15.20 -6.14 4.22
CA SER A 35 16.06 -6.21 5.41
C SER A 35 15.21 -6.16 6.69
N ASP A 36 15.79 -6.50 7.84
CA ASP A 36 15.07 -6.38 9.10
C ASP A 36 14.72 -4.93 9.44
N GLU A 37 15.59 -3.98 9.07
CA GLU A 37 15.35 -2.55 9.23
C GLU A 37 14.20 -2.08 8.34
N GLU A 38 14.22 -2.42 7.05
CA GLU A 38 13.14 -2.10 6.11
C GLU A 38 11.81 -2.65 6.59
N PHE A 39 11.80 -3.89 7.10
CA PHE A 39 10.61 -4.48 7.69
C PHE A 39 10.10 -3.70 8.90
N ASN A 40 11.00 -3.33 9.82
CA ASN A 40 10.61 -2.59 11.01
C ASN A 40 10.04 -1.22 10.65
N ILE A 41 10.59 -0.54 9.63
CA ILE A 41 10.05 0.73 9.14
C ILE A 41 8.69 0.51 8.47
N ALA A 42 8.62 -0.44 7.53
CA ALA A 42 7.45 -0.67 6.69
C ALA A 42 6.24 -1.20 7.47
N THR A 43 6.45 -1.87 8.61
CA THR A 43 5.37 -2.51 9.38
C THR A 43 5.00 -1.78 10.67
N LYS A 44 5.80 -0.77 11.09
CA LYS A 44 5.58 -0.05 12.34
C LYS A 44 4.28 0.75 12.31
N ASN A 45 3.34 0.34 13.16
CA ASN A 45 2.00 0.92 13.25
C ASN A 45 1.25 0.96 11.89
N LEU A 46 1.57 0.03 10.98
CA LEU A 46 0.88 -0.10 9.71
C LEU A 46 -0.41 -0.91 9.88
N ILE A 47 -1.49 -0.33 9.34
CA ILE A 47 -2.78 -0.97 9.17
C ILE A 47 -2.96 -1.28 7.69
N LEU A 48 -3.15 -2.55 7.34
CA LEU A 48 -3.51 -2.95 6.00
C LEU A 48 -5.04 -2.98 5.85
N MET A 49 -5.57 -2.35 4.80
CA MET A 49 -6.97 -2.41 4.41
C MET A 49 -7.08 -3.02 3.02
N VAL A 50 -7.49 -4.27 2.91
CA VAL A 50 -7.61 -4.94 1.61
C VAL A 50 -9.06 -5.12 1.23
N LEU A 51 -9.42 -4.54 0.09
CA LEU A 51 -10.74 -4.54 -0.51
C LEU A 51 -10.69 -5.30 -1.83
N HIS A 52 -11.73 -6.06 -2.15
CA HIS A 52 -11.90 -6.56 -3.52
C HIS A 52 -12.66 -5.54 -4.37
N GLU A 53 -12.42 -5.56 -5.68
CA GLU A 53 -13.22 -4.82 -6.64
C GLU A 53 -14.71 -5.24 -6.53
N GLY A 54 -15.60 -4.25 -6.33
CA GLY A 54 -17.03 -4.47 -6.11
C GLY A 54 -17.46 -4.53 -4.63
N ALA A 55 -16.55 -4.43 -3.68
CA ALA A 55 -16.92 -4.33 -2.26
C ALA A 55 -17.66 -3.01 -1.99
N LEU A 56 -18.92 -3.09 -1.56
CA LEU A 56 -19.79 -1.93 -1.31
C LEU A 56 -19.41 -1.14 -0.04
N GLY A 57 -18.58 -1.71 0.82
CA GLY A 57 -18.00 -1.02 1.98
C GLY A 57 -17.42 -2.01 2.99
N GLN A 58 -16.35 -1.61 3.67
CA GLN A 58 -15.81 -2.35 4.81
C GLN A 58 -15.64 -1.36 5.97
N VAL A 59 -16.31 -1.64 7.08
CA VAL A 59 -16.10 -0.89 8.33
C VAL A 59 -15.00 -1.60 9.11
N MET A 60 -13.99 -0.86 9.53
CA MET A 60 -12.97 -1.33 10.46
C MET A 60 -12.92 -0.43 11.67
N HIS A 61 -13.07 -1.04 12.85
CA HIS A 61 -12.87 -0.36 14.12
C HIS A 61 -11.40 -0.48 14.51
N PHE A 62 -10.77 0.65 14.75
CA PHE A 62 -9.43 0.71 15.34
C PHE A 62 -9.56 1.30 16.73
N SER A 63 -8.93 0.67 17.72
CA SER A 63 -8.76 1.30 19.02
C SER A 63 -8.01 2.63 18.85
N PRO A 64 -8.31 3.65 19.66
CA PRO A 64 -7.55 4.89 19.67
C PRO A 64 -6.05 4.59 19.74
N LYS A 65 -5.27 5.25 18.88
CA LYS A 65 -3.82 5.09 18.79
C LYS A 65 -3.17 6.39 19.22
N ASP A 66 -2.46 6.35 20.36
CA ASP A 66 -1.69 7.50 20.87
C ASP A 66 -0.43 7.81 20.03
N LYS A 67 -0.15 6.97 19.03
CA LYS A 67 1.04 7.04 18.17
C LYS A 67 0.64 7.21 16.72
N LYS A 68 1.48 7.90 15.95
CA LYS A 68 1.38 7.98 14.48
C LYS A 68 1.24 6.56 13.91
N PHE A 69 0.22 6.37 13.08
CA PHE A 69 -0.04 5.14 12.36
C PHE A 69 -0.06 5.40 10.87
N GLN A 70 0.01 4.33 10.09
CA GLN A 70 -0.02 4.36 8.64
C GLN A 70 -1.18 3.48 8.18
N ILE A 71 -1.89 3.88 7.13
CA ILE A 71 -2.90 3.05 6.47
C ILE A 71 -2.44 2.80 5.05
N MET A 72 -2.37 1.52 4.67
CA MET A 72 -2.22 1.10 3.28
C MET A 72 -3.53 0.45 2.85
N GLN A 73 -4.23 1.08 1.91
CA GLN A 73 -5.44 0.53 1.34
C GLN A 73 -5.15 -0.06 -0.05
N LEU A 74 -5.44 -1.35 -0.23
CA LEU A 74 -5.32 -2.04 -1.50
C LEU A 74 -6.71 -2.40 -2.01
N THR A 75 -7.06 -1.95 -3.21
CA THR A 75 -8.23 -2.48 -3.92
C THR A 75 -7.76 -3.45 -5.00
N ILE A 76 -8.15 -4.72 -4.86
CA ILE A 76 -7.58 -5.81 -5.63
C ILE A 76 -8.64 -6.42 -6.55
N PRO A 77 -8.45 -6.35 -7.89
CA PRO A 77 -9.29 -7.09 -8.83
C PRO A 77 -9.23 -8.59 -8.55
N LYS A 78 -10.37 -9.28 -8.56
CA LYS A 78 -10.44 -10.73 -8.31
C LYS A 78 -9.53 -11.52 -9.27
N SER A 79 -9.42 -11.06 -10.51
CA SER A 79 -8.66 -11.67 -11.60
C SER A 79 -7.17 -11.29 -11.66
N ILE A 80 -6.66 -10.44 -10.75
CA ILE A 80 -5.26 -9.98 -10.82
C ILE A 80 -4.28 -11.16 -10.77
N SER A 81 -3.23 -11.17 -11.58
CA SER A 81 -2.20 -12.23 -11.48
C SER A 81 -1.36 -12.08 -10.22
N ILE A 82 -0.83 -13.18 -9.68
CA ILE A 82 0.01 -13.14 -8.48
C ILE A 82 1.27 -12.27 -8.68
N LYS A 83 1.82 -12.26 -9.89
CA LYS A 83 2.99 -11.45 -10.26
C LYS A 83 2.67 -9.96 -10.19
N LYS A 84 1.53 -9.53 -10.76
CA LYS A 84 1.06 -8.14 -10.69
C LYS A 84 0.75 -7.74 -9.25
N LEU A 85 0.15 -8.63 -8.47
CA LEU A 85 -0.16 -8.37 -7.07
C LEU A 85 1.10 -8.16 -6.21
N LYS A 86 2.16 -8.95 -6.43
CA LYS A 86 3.46 -8.76 -5.76
C LYS A 86 4.07 -7.41 -6.09
N TYR A 87 4.02 -7.00 -7.36
CA TYR A 87 4.45 -5.66 -7.77
C TYR A 87 3.66 -4.56 -7.06
N VAL A 88 2.32 -4.61 -7.08
CA VAL A 88 1.47 -3.61 -6.40
C VAL A 88 1.83 -3.54 -4.92
N ILE A 89 1.87 -4.67 -4.21
CA ILE A 89 2.23 -4.68 -2.78
C ILE A 89 3.63 -4.09 -2.55
N ALA A 90 4.62 -4.45 -3.36
CA ALA A 90 5.96 -3.89 -3.27
C ALA A 90 5.99 -2.39 -3.55
N HIS A 91 5.26 -1.91 -4.56
CA HIS A 91 5.13 -0.49 -4.87
C HIS A 91 4.52 0.28 -3.68
N GLU A 92 3.44 -0.23 -3.10
CA GLU A 92 2.77 0.41 -1.95
C GLU A 92 3.65 0.44 -0.70
N PHE A 93 4.47 -0.59 -0.46
CA PHE A 93 5.51 -0.52 0.58
C PHE A 93 6.58 0.52 0.25
N GLY A 94 6.89 0.73 -1.03
CA GLY A 94 7.77 1.81 -1.48
C GLY A 94 7.26 3.20 -1.07
N HIS A 95 5.94 3.43 -1.13
CA HIS A 95 5.33 4.64 -0.58
C HIS A 95 5.47 4.74 0.94
N VAL A 96 5.31 3.64 1.67
CA VAL A 96 5.54 3.61 3.12
C VAL A 96 6.97 4.02 3.47
N MET A 97 7.96 3.53 2.72
CA MET A 97 9.37 3.85 2.93
C MET A 97 9.70 5.34 2.72
N GLN A 98 8.87 6.08 1.99
CA GLN A 98 9.03 7.52 1.81
C GLN A 98 8.56 8.34 3.05
N ASN A 99 7.86 7.72 4.00
CA ASN A 99 7.42 8.29 5.29
C ASN A 99 6.72 9.66 5.19
N ARG A 100 5.99 9.90 4.10
CA ARG A 100 5.23 11.14 3.88
C ARG A 100 4.04 10.90 2.96
N ASN A 101 3.08 11.81 2.99
CA ASN A 101 1.99 11.84 2.04
C ASN A 101 2.40 12.51 0.71
N TRP A 102 1.61 12.21 -0.32
CA TRP A 102 1.63 12.92 -1.60
C TRP A 102 1.33 14.41 -1.43
N LYS A 103 2.00 15.23 -2.24
CA LYS A 103 1.77 16.66 -2.40
C LYS A 103 1.65 16.96 -3.90
N LYS A 104 0.89 18.02 -4.25
CA LYS A 104 0.71 18.43 -5.66
C LYS A 104 2.02 18.66 -6.41
N SER A 105 3.05 19.14 -5.73
CA SER A 105 4.40 19.36 -6.27
C SER A 105 5.15 18.07 -6.63
N ASP A 106 4.68 16.91 -6.17
CA ASP A 106 5.40 15.65 -6.36
C ASP A 106 5.31 15.15 -7.80
N ASN A 107 4.26 15.55 -8.53
CA ASN A 107 4.02 15.10 -9.90
C ASN A 107 4.16 13.56 -9.98
N LEU A 108 5.14 13.03 -10.73
CA LEU A 108 5.42 11.59 -10.83
C LEU A 108 6.50 11.09 -9.87
N LYS A 109 7.17 11.97 -9.13
CA LYS A 109 8.35 11.63 -8.33
C LYS A 109 8.04 10.63 -7.22
N LEU A 110 6.89 10.78 -6.56
CA LEU A 110 6.48 9.88 -5.47
C LEU A 110 6.31 8.44 -5.97
N GLU A 111 5.71 8.29 -7.15
CA GLU A 111 5.44 7.00 -7.78
C GLU A 111 6.72 6.36 -8.34
N VAL A 112 7.61 7.14 -8.96
CA VAL A 112 8.93 6.68 -9.43
C VAL A 112 9.81 6.19 -8.28
N ASN A 113 9.74 6.86 -7.12
CA ASN A 113 10.45 6.42 -5.93
C ASN A 113 9.88 5.11 -5.37
N ALA A 114 8.55 4.96 -5.36
CA ALA A 114 7.89 3.73 -4.97
C ALA A 114 8.26 2.56 -5.91
N ASP A 115 8.28 2.80 -7.21
CA ASP A 115 8.74 1.83 -8.22
C ASP A 115 10.21 1.45 -8.04
N SER A 116 11.06 2.40 -7.65
CA SER A 116 12.48 2.14 -7.37
C SER A 116 12.66 1.18 -6.17
N TRP A 117 11.85 1.33 -5.13
CA TRP A 117 11.79 0.37 -4.02
C TRP A 117 11.29 -1.00 -4.47
N ALA A 118 10.22 -1.06 -5.25
CA ALA A 118 9.70 -2.32 -5.77
C ALA A 118 10.74 -3.05 -6.63
N LYS A 119 11.47 -2.31 -7.47
CA LYS A 119 12.60 -2.82 -8.27
C LYS A 119 13.73 -3.33 -7.38
N LYS A 120 14.11 -2.59 -6.33
CA LYS A 120 15.14 -3.01 -5.35
C LYS A 120 14.79 -4.37 -4.73
N TRP A 121 13.51 -4.61 -4.42
CA TRP A 121 13.04 -5.88 -3.85
C TRP A 121 12.82 -7.00 -4.88
N GLY A 122 13.12 -6.76 -6.16
CA GLY A 122 12.99 -7.76 -7.22
C GLY A 122 11.60 -7.87 -7.82
N PHE A 123 10.76 -6.85 -7.65
CA PHE A 123 9.41 -6.77 -8.22
C PHE A 123 9.28 -5.56 -9.14
N PRO A 124 10.03 -5.48 -10.26
CA PRO A 124 9.93 -4.34 -11.18
C PRO A 124 8.55 -4.27 -11.83
N ASN A 125 8.13 -3.05 -12.19
CA ASN A 125 6.96 -2.83 -13.02
C ASN A 125 7.22 -3.36 -14.44
N LEU A 126 6.63 -4.52 -14.76
CA LEU A 126 6.82 -5.19 -16.06
C LEU A 126 5.67 -4.96 -17.05
N TYR A 127 4.63 -4.20 -16.66
CA TYR A 127 3.38 -4.14 -17.41
C TYR A 127 2.89 -2.73 -17.69
N PHE A 128 3.44 -1.72 -17.02
CA PHE A 128 2.88 -0.38 -17.03
C PHE A 128 3.94 0.73 -17.23
N PRO A 129 4.75 0.71 -18.31
CA PRO A 129 5.71 1.77 -18.59
C PRO A 129 5.05 3.13 -18.93
N TYR A 130 3.73 3.16 -19.20
CA TYR A 130 2.99 4.34 -19.66
C TYR A 130 1.84 4.78 -18.73
N LEU A 131 1.76 4.28 -17.49
CA LEU A 131 0.64 4.57 -16.57
C LEU A 131 0.75 5.91 -15.84
N TYR A 132 1.71 6.74 -16.24
CA TYR A 132 1.78 8.13 -15.84
C TYR A 132 1.44 9.08 -16.99
N PRO A 133 0.27 8.98 -17.67
CA PRO A 133 -0.24 10.13 -18.38
C PRO A 133 -0.74 11.15 -17.34
N LYS A 134 -0.90 12.41 -17.76
CA LYS A 134 -1.20 13.62 -16.96
C LYS A 134 -2.47 13.57 -16.05
N SER A 135 -3.09 12.40 -15.90
CA SER A 135 -4.25 12.08 -15.08
C SER A 135 -3.96 10.91 -14.12
N ALA A 136 -2.83 11.00 -13.41
CA ALA A 136 -2.29 10.00 -12.48
C ALA A 136 -3.22 9.73 -11.27
N ILE A 137 -4.35 9.06 -11.49
CA ILE A 137 -5.23 8.47 -10.47
C ILE A 137 -5.95 7.28 -11.12
N LYS A 138 -5.28 6.13 -11.30
CA LYS A 138 -5.96 4.84 -11.52
C LYS A 138 -5.06 3.62 -11.30
N LEU A 139 -4.05 3.73 -10.45
CA LEU A 139 -3.62 2.57 -9.67
C LEU A 139 -4.54 2.51 -8.44
N PRO A 140 -5.12 1.35 -8.11
CA PRO A 140 -6.00 1.20 -6.97
C PRO A 140 -5.23 1.25 -5.65
N SER A 141 -4.77 2.44 -5.30
CA SER A 141 -4.10 2.74 -4.04
C SER A 141 -4.45 4.13 -3.56
N ILE A 142 -5.40 4.20 -2.63
CA ILE A 142 -5.59 5.39 -1.82
C ILE A 142 -4.71 5.20 -0.59
N ILE A 143 -3.51 5.78 -0.62
CA ILE A 143 -2.70 5.91 0.60
C ILE A 143 -3.21 7.14 1.34
N ALA A 144 -3.96 6.92 2.42
CA ALA A 144 -4.27 7.96 3.38
C ALA A 144 -3.39 7.76 4.62
N ALA A 145 -2.25 8.45 4.73
CA ALA A 145 -1.61 8.57 6.05
C ALA A 145 -2.35 9.64 6.84
N ILE A 146 -3.27 9.19 7.70
CA ILE A 146 -3.91 10.01 8.73
C ILE A 146 -2.92 10.10 9.89
N THR A 147 -2.31 11.27 10.08
CA THR A 147 -1.49 11.52 11.26
C THR A 147 -2.39 11.97 12.41
N SER A 148 -2.06 11.57 13.64
CA SER A 148 -2.85 11.77 14.88
C SER A 148 -3.07 13.23 15.29
N ASN A 149 -2.67 14.22 14.48
CA ASN A 149 -2.84 15.65 14.80
C ASN A 149 -4.19 16.21 14.33
N GLY A 150 -5.22 15.37 14.24
CA GLY A 150 -6.62 15.82 14.16
C GLY A 150 -7.03 16.63 12.94
N LYS A 151 -6.23 16.70 11.86
CA LYS A 151 -6.66 17.33 10.60
C LYS A 151 -7.23 16.29 9.64
N THR A 152 -8.55 16.18 9.67
CA THR A 152 -9.37 15.50 8.66
C THR A 152 -9.12 16.13 7.29
N ILE A 153 -8.57 15.35 6.34
CA ILE A 153 -8.59 15.75 4.92
C ILE A 153 -10.03 15.56 4.45
N LYS A 154 -10.74 16.66 4.18
CA LYS A 154 -12.09 16.62 3.59
C LYS A 154 -12.05 15.78 2.31
N LYS A 155 -12.97 14.81 2.23
CA LYS A 155 -13.23 13.96 1.07
C LYS A 155 -13.70 14.87 -0.08
N LYS A 156 -12.80 15.26 -1.00
CA LYS A 156 -13.20 15.89 -2.26
C LYS A 156 -13.60 14.80 -3.25
N THR A 157 -14.85 14.83 -3.70
CA THR A 157 -15.35 13.99 -4.80
C THR A 157 -14.68 14.39 -6.12
N LEU A 158 -14.58 13.41 -7.04
CA LEU A 158 -13.93 13.49 -8.35
C LEU A 158 -14.29 14.76 -9.16
N ASN A 159 -15.50 15.30 -8.99
CA ASN A 159 -16.01 16.48 -9.69
C ASN A 159 -15.29 17.79 -9.33
N GLU A 160 -14.52 17.85 -8.23
CA GLU A 160 -13.75 19.03 -7.86
C GLU A 160 -12.30 19.02 -8.38
N PHE A 161 -11.88 17.95 -9.07
CA PHE A 161 -10.53 17.81 -9.64
C PHE A 161 -10.43 18.21 -11.12
N THR A 162 -11.55 18.52 -11.76
CA THR A 162 -11.66 18.81 -13.20
C THR A 162 -12.03 20.25 -13.54
N LYS A 163 -11.86 21.20 -12.60
CA LYS A 163 -11.89 22.64 -12.89
C LYS A 163 -10.56 23.29 -12.57
#